data_AF-A0A5C8M186-F1
#
_entry.id   AF-A0A5C8M186-F1
#
_cell.length_a   1.000
_cell.length_b   1.000
_cell.length_c   1.000
_cell.angle_alpha   90.00
_cell.angle_beta   90.00
_cell.angle_gamma   90.00
#
_symmetry.space_group_name_H-M   'P 1'
#
loop_
_entity.id
_entity.type
_entity.pdbx_description
1 polymer ?
#
loop_
_entity_poly.entity_id
_entity_poly.type
_entity_poly.pdbx_seq_one_letter_code
_entity_poly.pdbx_strand_id
1 'polypeptide(L)' 'MMKLPKKPVNAVLFYIGTLGLLTQVLLSFYLLTQGRTMDWHWWFHWMAPTLCLLWGIVPALQLQKED' A
#
# COMPACT_ATOMS: atom_id res chain seq x y z
N MET A 1 8.69 -8.39 -16.01
CA MET A 1 9.25 -8.54 -14.65
C MET A 1 9.02 -7.24 -13.89
N MET A 2 8.35 -7.29 -12.74
CA MET A 2 8.36 -6.14 -11.81
C MET A 2 9.80 -5.94 -11.32
N LYS A 3 10.38 -4.78 -11.61
CA LYS A 3 11.66 -4.37 -11.02
C LYS A 3 11.37 -3.64 -9.72
N LEU A 4 12.09 -3.97 -8.67
CA LEU A 4 12.04 -3.19 -7.43
C LEU A 4 12.48 -1.75 -7.73
N PRO A 5 11.78 -0.74 -7.18
CA PRO A 5 12.17 0.65 -7.36
C PRO A 5 13.53 0.90 -6.72
N LYS A 6 14.40 1.65 -7.41
CA LYS A 6 15.74 1.99 -6.94
C LYS A 6 15.79 3.44 -6.45
N LYS A 7 14.98 4.33 -7.02
CA LYS A 7 14.94 5.73 -6.63
C LYS A 7 14.26 5.86 -5.26
N PRO A 8 14.75 6.75 -4.38
CA PRO A 8 14.34 6.77 -2.98
C PRO A 8 12.86 7.07 -2.78
N VAL A 9 12.25 7.97 -3.57
CA VAL A 9 10.82 8.30 -3.41
C VAL A 9 9.94 7.12 -3.80
N ASN A 10 10.25 6.47 -4.93
CA ASN A 10 9.51 5.28 -5.37
C ASN A 10 9.67 4.11 -4.38
N ALA A 11 10.88 3.93 -3.84
CA ALA A 11 11.15 2.90 -2.84
C ALA A 11 10.36 3.15 -1.54
N VAL A 12 10.36 4.39 -1.04
CA VAL A 12 9.58 4.78 0.14
C VAL A 12 8.09 4.51 -0.10
N LEU A 13 7.56 4.94 -1.25
CA LEU A 13 6.16 4.71 -1.62
C LEU A 13 5.81 3.22 -1.70
N PHE A 14 6.69 2.42 -2.31
CA PHE A 14 6.53 0.97 -2.40
C PHE A 14 6.51 0.31 -1.01
N TYR A 15 7.48 0.61 -0.15
CA TYR A 15 7.58 0.00 1.17
C TYR A 15 6.45 0.45 2.11
N ILE A 16 6.11 1.74 2.12
CA ILE A 16 4.99 2.27 2.92
C ILE A 16 3.66 1.69 2.44
N GLY A 17 3.45 1.65 1.12
CA GLY A 17 2.25 1.04 0.53
C GLY A 17 2.12 -0.44 0.88
N THR A 18 3.22 -1.20 0.78
CA THR A 18 3.26 -2.62 1.13
C THR A 18 2.98 -2.82 2.63
N LEU A 19 3.66 -2.09 3.51
CA LEU A 19 3.48 -2.18 4.95
C LEU A 19 2.05 -1.82 5.36
N GLY A 20 1.50 -0.75 4.77
CA GLY A 20 0.13 -0.32 5.00
C GLY A 20 -0.88 -1.41 4.61
N LEU A 21 -0.74 -2.02 3.42
CA LEU A 21 -1.62 -3.11 2.98
C LEU A 21 -1.50 -4.34 3.88
N LEU A 22 -0.29 -4.75 4.26
CA LEU A 22 -0.08 -5.86 5.20
C LEU A 22 -0.76 -5.59 6.53
N THR A 23 -0.65 -4.36 7.04
CA THR A 23 -1.27 -3.95 8.30
C THR A 23 -2.80 -3.95 8.19
N GLN A 24 -3.37 -3.49 7.06
CA GLN A 24 -4.81 -3.53 6.83
C GLN A 24 -5.36 -4.94 6.74
N VAL A 25 -4.62 -5.85 6.09
CA VAL A 25 -4.96 -7.28 6.05
C VAL A 25 -4.97 -7.86 7.47
N LEU A 26 -3.88 -7.64 8.23
CA LEU A 26 -3.77 -8.13 9.61
C LEU A 26 -4.87 -7.59 10.52
N LEU A 27 -5.16 -6.28 10.43
CA LEU A 27 -6.22 -5.64 11.20
C LEU A 27 -7.59 -6.21 10.84
N SER A 28 -7.85 -6.42 9.54
CA SER A 28 -9.12 -6.99 9.07
C SER A 28 -9.32 -8.42 9.58
N PHE A 29 -8.27 -9.24 9.54
CA PHE A 29 -8.31 -10.58 10.14
C PHE A 29 -8.51 -10.51 11.65
N TYR A 30 -7.80 -9.63 12.35
CA TYR A 30 -7.96 -9.46 13.78
C TYR A 30 -9.40 -9.08 14.15
N LEU A 31 -9.99 -8.08 13.49
CA LEU A 31 -11.38 -7.67 13.73
C LEU A 31 -12.37 -8.81 13.46
N LEU A 32 -12.15 -9.59 12.39
CA LEU A 32 -12.95 -10.77 12.08
C LEU A 32 -12.92 -11.79 13.22
N THR A 33 -11.75 -12.06 13.82
CA THR A 33 -11.66 -12.97 14.99
C THR A 33 -12.38 -12.46 16.23
N GLN A 34 -12.57 -11.14 16.34
CA GLN A 34 -13.27 -10.50 17.45
C GLN A 34 -14.78 -10.32 17.17
N GLY A 35 -15.29 -10.77 16.02
CA GLY A 35 -16.67 -10.54 15.60
C GLY A 35 -17.00 -9.06 15.39
N ARG A 36 -15.99 -8.22 15.12
CA ARG A 36 -16.13 -6.79 14.88
C ARG A 36 -15.94 -6.47 13.40
N THR A 37 -16.54 -5.37 12.97
CA THR A 37 -16.33 -4.82 11.63
C THR A 37 -15.50 -3.54 11.71
N MET A 38 -14.84 -3.18 10.62
CA MET A 38 -14.14 -1.90 10.52
C MET A 38 -15.16 -0.77 10.39
N ASP A 39 -14.87 0.38 10.98
CA ASP A 39 -15.76 1.56 11.00
C ASP A 39 -16.00 2.17 9.61
N TRP A 40 -16.96 3.10 9.54
CA TRP A 40 -17.31 3.84 8.33
C TRP A 40 -16.07 4.55 7.72
N HIS A 41 -15.92 4.47 6.40
CA HIS A 41 -14.70 4.81 5.63
C HIS A 41 -13.55 3.78 5.64
N TRP A 42 -13.81 2.53 6.02
CA TRP A 42 -12.82 1.43 5.94
C TRP A 42 -12.08 1.39 4.59
N TRP A 43 -12.76 1.66 3.48
CA TRP A 43 -12.18 1.67 2.13
C TRP A 43 -11.06 2.70 1.96
N PHE A 44 -11.09 3.81 2.70
CA PHE A 44 -10.06 4.84 2.64
C PHE A 44 -8.73 4.35 3.22
N HIS A 45 -8.80 3.48 4.24
CA HIS A 45 -7.64 2.82 4.84
C HIS A 45 -6.95 1.85 3.88
N TRP A 46 -7.69 1.30 2.91
CA TRP A 46 -7.13 0.48 1.82
C TRP A 46 -6.62 1.34 0.67
N MET A 47 -7.31 2.42 0.34
CA MET A 47 -7.00 3.25 -0.82
C MET A 47 -5.62 3.92 -0.70
N ALA A 48 -5.32 4.55 0.43
CA ALA A 48 -4.05 5.25 0.63
C ALA A 48 -2.81 4.34 0.41
N PRO A 49 -2.68 3.17 1.08
CA PRO A 49 -1.52 2.32 0.87
C PRO A 49 -1.52 1.65 -0.52
N THR A 50 -2.69 1.41 -1.11
CA THR A 50 -2.77 0.95 -2.51
C THR A 50 -2.19 1.97 -3.47
N LEU A 51 -2.55 3.26 -3.34
CA LEU A 51 -2.00 4.32 -4.17
C LEU A 51 -0.50 4.49 -3.98
N CYS A 52 0.00 4.41 -2.74
CA CYS A 52 1.44 4.42 -2.47
C CYS A 52 2.15 3.26 -3.17
N LEU A 53 1.62 2.04 -3.08
CA LEU A 53 2.21 0.88 -3.73
C LEU A 53 2.24 1.05 -5.26
N LEU A 54 1.12 1.49 -5.85
CA LEU A 54 1.00 1.74 -7.29
C LEU A 54 1.99 2.81 -7.75
N TRP A 55 2.13 3.92 -7.02
CA TRP A 55 3.13 4.94 -7.31
C TRP A 55 4.57 4.46 -7.13
N GLY A 56 4.82 3.48 -6.26
CA GLY A 56 6.14 2.89 -6.09
C GLY A 56 6.54 1.93 -7.22
N ILE A 57 5.58 1.23 -7.85
CA ILE A 57 5.86 0.11 -8.75
C ILE A 57 5.44 0.30 -10.21
N VAL A 58 4.39 1.08 -10.48
CA VAL A 58 3.86 1.25 -11.83
C VAL A 58 4.66 2.35 -12.55
N PRO A 59 5.42 2.03 -13.61
CA PRO A 59 6.32 3.01 -14.22
C PRO A 59 5.63 4.27 -14.73
N ALA A 60 4.38 4.13 -15.21
CA ALA A 60 3.57 5.27 -15.69
C ALA A 60 3.11 6.20 -14.56
N LEU A 61 3.11 5.74 -13.30
CA LEU A 61 2.66 6.51 -12.14
C LEU A 61 3.83 7.05 -11.33
N GLN A 62 4.99 6.39 -11.37
CA GLN A 62 6.17 6.75 -10.58
C GLN A 62 6.52 8.24 -10.65
N LEU A 63 6.68 8.86 -9.49
CA LEU A 63 7.03 10.27 -9.36
C LEU A 63 8.47 10.54 -9.82
N GLN A 64 9.35 9.56 -9.67
CA GLN A 64 10.71 9.59 -10.19
C GLN A 64 10.82 8.56 -11.32
N LYS A 65 11.27 8.99 -12.51
CA LYS A 65 11.57 8.04 -13.58
C LYS A 65 12.72 7.13 -13.14
N GLU A 66 12.49 5.83 -13.20
CA GLU A 66 13.52 4.81 -13.05
C GLU A 66 14.26 4.67 -14.39
N ASP A 67 15.60 4.63 -14.34
CA ASP A 67 16.49 4.45 -15.50
C ASP A 67 16.75 2.95 -15.79
#